data_AF-A0A7U7JVB8-F1
#
_entry.id   AF-A0A7U7JVB8-F1
#
_cell.length_a   1.000
_cell.length_b   1.000
_cell.length_c   1.000
_cell.angle_alpha   90.00
_cell.angle_beta   90.00
_cell.angle_gamma   90.00
#
_symmetry.space_group_name_H-M   'P 1'
#
loop_
_entity.id
_entity.type
_entity.pdbx_description
1 polymer ?
#
loop_
_entity_poly.entity_id
_entity_poly.type
_entity_poly.pdbx_seq_one_letter_code
_entity_poly.pdbx_strand_id
1 'polypeptide(L)'
;MSKKLFDKKVKKQLWFLNKKEKLELDQHLASISESDNVNFNKPITFANAYLRQYIFKDKEAKSYSMFLILIMMILAYVALLGIFLFGLITSLSGVQFFVNPKVDLTTTVVILTIIGAILLMFVSIYLIKIVTSYFTKKLLELKFNSK
;
A
#
# COMPACT_ATOMS: atom_id res chain seq x y z
N MET A 1 -13.22 -17.74 19.13
CA MET A 1 -13.46 -17.03 17.86
C MET A 1 -13.49 -18.05 16.73
N SER A 2 -14.37 -17.96 15.72
CA SER A 2 -14.38 -18.97 14.62
C SER A 2 -13.14 -18.83 13.73
N LYS A 3 -12.60 -19.95 13.21
CA LYS A 3 -11.41 -19.98 12.33
C LYS A 3 -11.55 -19.01 11.15
N LYS A 4 -12.70 -18.98 10.49
CA LYS A 4 -13.00 -18.03 9.39
C LYS A 4 -12.85 -16.56 9.81
N LEU A 5 -13.31 -16.21 11.02
CA LEU A 5 -13.19 -14.84 11.53
C LEU A 5 -11.73 -14.52 11.87
N PHE A 6 -10.99 -15.50 12.40
CA PHE A 6 -9.57 -15.38 12.73
C PHE A 6 -8.74 -15.14 11.47
N ASP A 7 -8.91 -15.98 10.44
CA ASP A 7 -8.23 -15.85 9.16
C ASP A 7 -8.47 -14.47 8.53
N LYS A 8 -9.73 -14.01 8.55
CA LYS A 8 -10.08 -12.67 8.06
C LYS A 8 -9.35 -11.57 8.82
N LYS A 9 -9.20 -11.67 10.15
CA LYS A 9 -8.46 -10.69 10.94
C LYS A 9 -6.95 -10.77 10.67
N VAL A 10 -6.36 -11.95 10.54
CA VAL A 10 -4.93 -12.12 10.22
C VAL A 10 -4.62 -11.56 8.82
N LYS A 11 -5.40 -11.94 7.80
CA LYS A 11 -5.26 -11.40 6.44
C LYS A 11 -5.44 -9.89 6.39
N LYS A 12 -6.35 -9.33 7.19
CA LYS A 12 -6.54 -7.87 7.31
C LYS A 12 -5.31 -7.19 7.93
N GLN A 13 -4.70 -7.77 8.96
CA GLN A 13 -3.48 -7.23 9.56
C GLN A 13 -2.30 -7.28 8.57
N LEU A 14 -2.19 -8.35 7.79
CA LEU A 14 -1.12 -8.61 6.84
C LEU A 14 -1.43 -8.14 5.40
N TRP A 15 -2.31 -7.15 5.25
CA TRP A 15 -2.78 -6.66 3.94
C TRP A 15 -1.66 -6.13 3.04
N PHE A 16 -0.54 -5.69 3.65
CA PHE A 16 0.64 -5.12 2.98
C PHE A 16 1.64 -6.17 2.47
N LEU A 17 1.36 -7.47 2.63
CA LEU A 17 2.18 -8.52 2.06
C LEU A 17 2.09 -8.55 0.52
N ASN A 18 3.18 -8.95 -0.13
CA ASN A 18 3.23 -9.13 -1.59
C ASN A 18 2.37 -10.33 -2.03
N LYS A 19 2.06 -10.46 -3.33
CA LYS A 19 1.22 -11.54 -3.86
C LYS A 19 1.73 -12.94 -3.47
N LYS A 20 3.04 -13.18 -3.57
CA LYS A 20 3.67 -14.47 -3.19
C LYS A 20 3.51 -14.76 -1.69
N GLU A 21 3.85 -13.78 -0.85
CA GLU A 21 3.77 -13.87 0.62
C GLU A 21 2.33 -14.05 1.11
N LYS A 22 1.35 -13.50 0.41
CA LYS A 22 -0.08 -13.74 0.68
C LYS A 22 -0.50 -15.17 0.37
N LEU A 23 0.04 -15.75 -0.69
CA LEU A 23 -0.25 -17.13 -1.07
C LEU A 23 0.34 -18.10 -0.05
N GLU A 24 1.57 -17.84 0.41
CA GLU A 24 2.20 -18.59 1.50
C GLU A 24 1.45 -18.44 2.82
N LEU A 25 0.99 -17.23 3.16
CA LEU A 25 0.14 -17.00 4.34
C LEU A 25 -1.17 -17.79 4.26
N ASP A 26 -1.79 -17.82 3.09
CA ASP A 26 -3.04 -18.54 2.88
C ASP A 26 -2.87 -20.06 3.01
N GLN A 27 -1.76 -20.59 2.49
CA GLN A 27 -1.38 -22.00 2.70
C GLN A 27 -1.09 -22.29 4.17
N HIS A 28 -0.39 -21.39 4.86
CA HIS A 28 -0.08 -21.52 6.29
C HIS A 28 -1.37 -21.54 7.12
N LEU A 29 -2.28 -20.59 6.92
CA LEU A 29 -3.58 -20.53 7.59
C LEU A 29 -4.47 -21.75 7.29
N ALA A 30 -4.41 -22.27 6.06
CA ALA A 30 -5.13 -23.49 5.69
C ALA A 30 -4.60 -24.72 6.44
N SER A 31 -3.28 -24.80 6.62
CA SER A 31 -2.59 -25.92 7.28
C SER A 31 -2.77 -25.96 8.81
N ILE A 32 -3.14 -24.84 9.44
CA ILE A 32 -3.40 -24.77 10.88
C ILE A 32 -4.64 -25.61 11.24
N SER A 33 -4.43 -26.67 11.99
CA SER A 33 -5.46 -27.54 12.55
C SER A 33 -5.89 -27.04 13.94
N GLU A 34 -7.05 -27.45 14.45
CA GLU A 34 -7.46 -27.15 15.84
C GLU A 34 -6.52 -27.76 16.90
N SER A 35 -5.63 -28.68 16.49
CA SER A 35 -4.61 -29.29 17.35
C SER A 35 -3.35 -28.44 17.52
N ASP A 36 -3.16 -27.43 16.66
CA ASP A 36 -2.07 -26.50 16.82
C ASP A 36 -2.39 -25.56 18.00
N ASN A 37 -1.40 -25.29 18.86
CA ASN A 37 -1.52 -24.43 20.06
C ASN A 37 -1.65 -22.93 19.67
N VAL A 38 -2.47 -22.64 18.66
CA VAL A 38 -2.74 -21.33 18.10
C VAL A 38 -3.90 -20.73 18.88
N ASN A 39 -3.60 -19.64 19.57
CA ASN A 39 -4.63 -18.88 20.26
C ASN A 39 -5.47 -18.10 19.24
N PHE A 40 -6.58 -18.70 18.79
CA PHE A 40 -7.53 -18.09 17.84
C PHE A 40 -8.19 -16.79 18.35
N ASN A 41 -8.06 -16.45 19.64
CA ASN A 41 -8.51 -15.17 20.18
C ASN A 41 -7.45 -14.06 20.05
N LYS A 42 -6.21 -14.36 19.63
CA LYS A 42 -5.11 -13.40 19.48
C LYS A 42 -4.53 -13.34 18.05
N PRO A 43 -5.32 -12.90 17.06
CA PRO A 43 -4.88 -12.82 15.66
C PRO A 43 -3.70 -11.86 15.41
N ILE A 44 -3.57 -10.80 16.22
CA ILE A 44 -2.47 -9.84 16.09
C ILE A 44 -1.14 -10.48 16.51
N THR A 45 -1.16 -11.25 17.60
CA THR A 45 0.03 -11.98 18.09
C THR A 45 0.49 -13.00 17.06
N PHE A 46 -0.44 -13.74 16.46
CA PHE A 46 -0.15 -14.67 15.38
C PHE A 46 0.47 -13.96 14.16
N ALA A 47 -0.14 -12.87 13.69
CA ALA A 47 0.37 -12.10 12.55
C ALA A 47 1.80 -11.59 12.79
N ASN A 48 2.09 -11.08 13.99
CA ASN A 48 3.42 -10.60 14.36
C ASN A 48 4.45 -11.76 14.45
N ALA A 49 4.05 -12.91 15.00
CA ALA A 49 4.91 -14.09 15.06
C ALA A 49 5.24 -14.60 13.65
N TYR A 50 4.23 -14.68 12.77
CA TYR A 50 4.40 -15.07 11.37
C TYR A 50 5.40 -14.15 10.65
N LEU A 51 5.22 -12.83 10.76
CA LEU A 51 6.12 -11.84 10.18
C LEU A 51 7.58 -12.04 10.64
N ARG A 52 7.78 -12.22 11.94
CA ARG A 52 9.12 -12.41 12.52
C ARG A 52 9.78 -13.69 12.03
N GLN A 53 9.03 -14.79 11.93
CA GLN A 53 9.56 -16.11 11.65
C GLN A 53 9.72 -16.42 10.17
N TYR A 54 8.85 -15.89 9.31
CA TYR A 54 8.81 -16.23 7.88
C TYR A 54 9.20 -15.07 6.96
N ILE A 55 9.01 -13.80 7.37
CA ILE A 55 9.23 -12.64 6.49
C ILE A 55 10.51 -11.86 6.84
N PHE A 56 10.87 -11.78 8.13
CA PHE A 56 11.97 -10.96 8.63
C PHE A 56 13.19 -11.75 9.15
N LYS A 57 13.13 -13.09 9.19
CA LYS A 57 14.11 -13.96 9.87
C LYS A 57 15.56 -13.79 9.36
N ASP A 58 15.74 -13.64 8.04
CA ASP A 58 17.06 -13.63 7.40
C ASP A 58 17.43 -12.28 6.79
N LYS A 59 16.72 -11.20 7.14
CA LYS A 59 17.04 -9.86 6.67
C LYS A 59 17.97 -9.18 7.67
N GLU A 60 19.27 -9.20 7.38
CA GLU A 60 20.21 -8.35 8.12
C GLU A 60 19.69 -6.92 8.14
N ALA A 61 19.71 -6.32 9.32
CA ALA A 61 19.25 -4.96 9.53
C ALA A 61 20.15 -4.02 8.73
N LYS A 62 19.83 -3.74 7.47
CA LYS A 62 20.32 -2.50 6.87
C LYS A 62 19.75 -1.38 7.72
N SER A 63 20.62 -0.84 8.57
CA SER A 63 20.35 0.25 9.52
C SER A 63 20.07 1.54 8.74
N TYR A 64 18.94 1.57 8.05
CA TYR A 64 18.34 2.83 7.64
C TYR A 64 17.71 3.40 8.90
N SER A 65 18.18 4.58 9.31
CA SER A 65 17.59 5.28 10.44
C SER A 65 16.07 5.38 10.25
N MET A 66 15.30 5.00 11.26
CA MET A 66 13.83 5.12 11.26
C MET A 66 13.39 6.52 10.82
N PHE A 67 14.15 7.54 11.20
CA PHE A 67 13.96 8.92 10.79
C PHE A 67 14.06 9.13 9.28
N LEU A 68 15.06 8.54 8.61
CA LEU A 68 15.19 8.60 7.14
C LEU A 68 14.01 7.93 6.43
N ILE A 69 13.52 6.80 6.96
CA ILE A 69 12.34 6.12 6.39
C ILE A 69 11.10 7.00 6.50
N LEU A 70 10.90 7.66 7.66
CA LEU A 70 9.78 8.57 7.87
C LEU A 70 9.83 9.78 6.93
N ILE A 71 11.01 10.39 6.74
CA ILE A 71 11.17 11.50 5.79
C ILE A 71 10.85 11.05 4.37
N MET A 72 11.40 9.93 3.92
CA MET A 72 11.15 9.41 2.58
C MET A 72 9.67 9.04 2.37
N MET A 73 9.00 8.56 3.41
CA MET A 73 7.57 8.29 3.40
C MET A 73 6.76 9.57 3.20
N ILE A 74 7.07 10.63 3.96
CA ILE A 74 6.40 11.93 3.82
C ILE A 74 6.62 12.50 2.41
N LEU A 75 7.87 12.53 1.94
CA LEU A 75 8.19 13.05 0.60
C LEU A 75 7.47 12.27 -0.50
N ALA A 76 7.44 10.93 -0.42
CA ALA A 76 6.72 10.10 -1.37
C ALA A 76 5.21 10.39 -1.39
N TYR A 77 4.60 10.59 -0.22
CA TYR A 77 3.18 10.95 -0.16
C TYR A 77 2.90 12.35 -0.69
N VAL A 78 3.73 13.34 -0.37
CA VAL A 78 3.61 14.69 -0.91
C VAL A 78 3.70 14.65 -2.43
N ALA A 79 4.65 13.90 -2.99
CA ALA A 79 4.79 13.73 -4.44
C ALA A 79 3.55 13.06 -5.06
N LEU A 80 3.05 11.96 -4.49
CA LEU A 80 1.86 11.26 -4.98
C LEU A 80 0.60 12.12 -4.92
N LEU A 81 0.44 12.87 -3.83
CA LEU A 81 -0.65 13.81 -3.63
C LEU A 81 -0.56 14.95 -4.66
N GLY A 82 0.65 15.46 -4.92
CA GLY A 82 0.90 16.44 -5.98
C GLY A 82 0.51 15.92 -7.36
N ILE A 83 0.89 14.69 -7.72
CA ILE A 83 0.49 14.04 -8.99
C ILE A 83 -1.04 13.90 -9.08
N PHE A 84 -1.68 13.50 -7.99
CA PHE A 84 -3.14 13.36 -7.94
C PHE A 84 -3.86 14.70 -8.12
N LEU A 85 -3.43 15.72 -7.36
CA LEU A 85 -3.97 17.09 -7.49
C LEU A 85 -3.72 17.67 -8.87
N PHE A 86 -2.54 17.42 -9.46
CA PHE A 86 -2.23 17.84 -10.82
C PHE A 86 -3.22 17.23 -11.82
N GLY A 87 -3.54 15.94 -11.69
CA GLY A 87 -4.58 15.28 -12.49
C GLY A 87 -5.96 15.92 -12.30
N LEU A 88 -6.35 16.24 -11.06
CA LEU A 88 -7.63 16.91 -10.78
C LEU A 88 -7.71 18.30 -11.41
N ILE A 89 -6.70 19.14 -11.16
CA ILE A 89 -6.64 20.51 -11.68
C ILE A 89 -6.63 20.48 -13.20
N THR A 90 -5.83 19.61 -13.82
CA THR A 90 -5.75 19.47 -15.27
C THR A 90 -7.09 19.02 -15.86
N SER A 91 -7.77 18.06 -15.25
CA SER A 91 -9.10 17.64 -15.68
C SER A 91 -10.12 18.79 -15.57
N LEU A 92 -10.10 19.54 -14.47
CA LEU A 92 -11.01 20.67 -14.25
C LEU A 92 -10.75 21.81 -15.24
N SER A 93 -9.48 22.17 -15.45
CA SER A 93 -9.07 23.16 -16.45
C SER A 93 -9.45 22.72 -17.86
N GLY A 94 -9.32 21.44 -18.17
CA GLY A 94 -9.78 20.88 -19.44
C GLY A 94 -11.29 21.03 -19.63
N VAL A 95 -12.11 20.79 -18.60
CA VAL A 95 -13.56 21.04 -18.66
C VAL A 95 -13.86 22.54 -18.80
N GLN A 96 -13.17 23.38 -18.03
CA GLN A 96 -13.33 24.83 -18.07
C GLN A 96 -13.01 25.42 -19.45
N PHE A 97 -12.07 24.80 -20.18
CA PHE A 97 -11.74 25.17 -21.56
C PHE A 97 -12.96 25.15 -22.49
N PHE A 98 -13.87 24.19 -22.31
CA PHE A 98 -15.10 24.11 -23.11
C PHE A 98 -16.13 25.19 -22.76
N VAL A 99 -16.04 25.78 -21.57
CA VAL A 99 -16.97 26.83 -21.10
C VAL A 99 -16.45 28.22 -21.48
N ASN A 100 -15.17 28.48 -21.23
CA ASN A 100 -14.51 29.75 -21.52
C ASN A 100 -13.11 29.49 -22.08
N PRO A 101 -12.98 29.28 -23.41
CA PRO A 101 -11.68 29.06 -24.03
C PRO A 101 -10.84 30.34 -23.94
N LYS A 102 -9.74 30.27 -23.18
CA LYS A 102 -8.77 31.39 -23.04
C LYS A 102 -7.55 31.25 -23.96
N VAL A 103 -7.37 30.09 -24.57
CA VAL A 103 -6.20 29.74 -25.40
C VAL A 103 -6.68 28.96 -26.64
N ASP A 104 -6.02 29.12 -27.77
CA ASP A 104 -6.36 28.40 -29.01
C ASP A 104 -5.76 27.00 -29.00
N LEU A 105 -6.32 26.10 -28.18
CA LEU A 105 -6.01 24.68 -28.23
C LEU A 105 -7.07 23.94 -29.05
N THR A 106 -6.63 23.01 -29.89
CA THR A 106 -7.55 22.13 -30.61
C THR A 106 -8.37 21.31 -29.61
N THR A 107 -9.69 21.26 -29.81
CA THR A 107 -10.65 20.48 -29.01
C THR A 107 -10.19 19.04 -28.75
N THR A 108 -9.61 18.39 -29.76
CA THR A 108 -9.04 17.02 -29.66
C THR A 108 -7.95 16.91 -28.61
N VAL A 109 -7.05 17.89 -28.52
CA VAL A 109 -5.94 17.90 -27.54
C VAL A 109 -6.51 18.02 -26.12
N VAL A 110 -7.55 18.84 -25.94
CA VAL A 110 -8.19 19.03 -24.64
C VAL A 110 -8.89 17.76 -24.17
N ILE A 111 -9.64 17.08 -25.05
CA ILE A 111 -10.28 15.79 -24.74
C ILE A 111 -9.24 14.75 -24.33
N LEU A 112 -8.15 14.63 -25.11
CA LEU A 112 -7.08 13.68 -24.82
C LEU A 112 -6.38 14.00 -23.49
N THR A 113 -6.20 15.28 -23.18
CA THR A 113 -5.61 15.75 -21.92
C THR A 113 -6.49 15.39 -20.72
N ILE A 114 -7.82 15.55 -20.83
CA ILE A 114 -8.76 15.14 -19.77
C ILE A 114 -8.68 13.62 -19.54
N ILE A 115 -8.73 12.83 -20.61
CA ILE A 115 -8.62 11.36 -20.50
C ILE A 115 -7.28 10.98 -19.85
N GLY A 116 -6.18 11.60 -20.27
CA GLY A 116 -4.86 11.39 -19.69
C GLY A 116 -4.80 11.76 -18.21
N ALA A 117 -5.39 12.88 -17.83
CA ALA A 117 -5.46 13.34 -16.44
C ALA A 117 -6.25 12.36 -15.55
N ILE A 118 -7.37 11.84 -16.05
CA ILE A 118 -8.18 10.83 -15.36
C ILE A 118 -7.39 9.52 -15.17
N LEU A 119 -6.74 9.03 -16.22
CA LEU A 119 -5.87 7.85 -16.12
C LEU A 119 -4.74 8.05 -15.11
N LEU A 120 -4.12 9.23 -15.11
CA LEU A 120 -3.05 9.60 -14.19
C LEU A 120 -3.53 9.62 -12.73
N MET A 121 -4.78 10.04 -12.46
CA MET A 121 -5.38 9.92 -11.14
C MET A 121 -5.54 8.47 -10.68
N PHE A 122 -6.04 7.57 -11.56
CA PHE A 122 -6.15 6.15 -11.24
C PHE A 122 -4.79 5.51 -10.95
N VAL A 123 -3.77 5.84 -11.76
CA VAL A 123 -2.40 5.37 -11.55
C VAL A 123 -1.84 5.89 -10.21
N SER A 124 -2.09 7.15 -9.85
CA SER A 124 -1.67 7.70 -8.56
C SER A 124 -2.30 6.94 -7.38
N ILE A 125 -3.61 6.69 -7.42
CA ILE A 125 -4.29 5.90 -6.37
C ILE A 125 -3.70 4.49 -6.25
N TYR A 126 -3.40 3.86 -7.39
CA TYR A 126 -2.77 2.55 -7.42
C TYR A 126 -1.36 2.57 -6.79
N LEU A 127 -0.55 3.57 -7.13
CA LEU A 127 0.78 3.78 -6.56
C LEU A 127 0.74 4.05 -5.06
N ILE A 128 -0.21 4.83 -4.56
CA ILE A 128 -0.41 5.07 -3.12
C ILE A 128 -0.54 3.75 -2.37
N LYS A 129 -1.30 2.79 -2.90
CA LYS A 129 -1.46 1.46 -2.28
C LYS A 129 -0.13 0.72 -2.19
N ILE A 130 0.65 0.72 -3.27
CA ILE A 130 1.97 0.04 -3.32
C ILE A 130 2.95 0.70 -2.36
N VAL A 131 3.05 2.02 -2.40
CA VAL A 131 3.97 2.80 -1.57
C VAL A 131 3.64 2.62 -0.09
N THR A 132 2.35 2.66 0.27
CA THR A 132 1.91 2.39 1.65
C THR A 132 2.28 0.98 2.10
N SER A 133 2.09 -0.02 1.22
CA SER A 133 2.46 -1.41 1.47
C SER A 133 3.96 -1.55 1.75
N TYR A 134 4.79 -0.88 0.96
CA TYR A 134 6.25 -0.89 1.07
C TYR A 134 6.71 -0.25 2.39
N PHE A 135 6.25 0.96 2.69
CA PHE A 135 6.64 1.66 3.92
C PHE A 135 6.13 0.93 5.17
N THR A 136 4.91 0.40 5.16
CA THR A 136 4.39 -0.40 6.29
C THR A 136 5.30 -1.60 6.57
N LYS A 137 5.68 -2.34 5.53
CA LYS A 137 6.58 -3.49 5.67
C LYS A 137 7.95 -3.08 6.21
N LYS A 138 8.52 -1.98 5.71
CA LYS A 138 9.83 -1.50 6.11
C LYS A 138 9.86 -0.96 7.54
N LEU A 139 8.80 -0.27 7.97
CA LEU A 139 8.63 0.18 9.35
C LEU A 139 8.49 -1.00 10.33
N LEU A 140 7.74 -2.03 9.95
CA LEU A 140 7.63 -3.25 10.77
C LEU A 140 8.94 -4.02 10.84
N GLU A 141 9.67 -4.12 9.73
CA GLU A 141 11.01 -4.71 9.69
C GLU A 141 11.95 -4.01 10.68
N LEU A 142 12.01 -2.67 10.66
CA LEU A 142 12.79 -1.90 11.63
C LEU A 142 12.32 -2.13 13.08
N LYS A 143 11.01 -2.12 13.32
CA LYS A 143 10.46 -2.32 14.68
C LYS A 143 10.83 -3.69 15.25
N PHE A 144 10.82 -4.75 14.44
CA PHE A 144 11.14 -6.10 14.90
C PHE A 144 12.65 -6.37 15.02
N ASN A 145 13.48 -5.60 14.31
CA ASN A 145 14.93 -5.76 14.29
C ASN A 145 15.69 -4.76 15.17
N SER A 146 15.04 -3.67 15.59
CA SER A 146 15.53 -2.78 16.65
C SER A 146 15.42 -3.52 17.99
N LYS A 147 16.46 -4.30 18.32
CA LYS A 147 16.71 -4.81 19.66
C LYS A 147 17.40 -3.76 20.50
#